data_AF-A0A7U9XD09-F1
#
_entry.id   AF-A0A7U9XD09-F1
#
_cell.length_a   1.000
_cell.length_b   1.000
_cell.length_c   1.000
_cell.angle_alpha   90.00
_cell.angle_beta   90.00
_cell.angle_gamma   90.00
#
_symmetry.space_group_name_H-M   'P 1'
#
loop_
_entity.id
_entity.type
_entity.pdbx_description
1 polymer ?
#
loop_
_entity_poly.entity_id
_entity_poly.type
_entity_poly.pdbx_seq_one_letter_code
_entity_poly.pdbx_strand_id
1 'polypeptide(L)' 'MLFKNSYKKYPEVQNECANFLQWEIPGTGSKLTLFSSGMGDGVYSGYWGLDEQGEPVSLVVPFMNPAYF' A
#
# COMPACT_ATOMS: atom_id res chain seq x y z
N MET A 1 -2.11 17.94 4.89
CA MET A 1 -2.88 16.75 4.45
C MET A 1 -1.99 15.52 4.56
N LEU A 2 -2.53 14.40 5.04
CA LEU A 2 -1.78 13.19 5.46
C LEU A 2 -0.85 12.63 4.36
N PHE A 3 -1.34 12.51 3.12
CA PHE A 3 -0.55 12.04 1.98
C PHE A 3 0.67 12.92 1.67
N LYS A 4 0.51 14.25 1.68
CA LYS A 4 1.64 15.19 1.48
C LYS A 4 2.74 15.02 2.52
N ASN A 5 2.35 14.70 3.77
CA ASN A 5 3.33 14.43 4.83
C ASN A 5 4.00 13.06 4.64
N SER A 6 3.27 12.05 4.14
CA SER A 6 3.84 10.74 3.80
C SER A 6 4.87 10.85 2.67
N TYR A 7 4.53 11.56 1.58
CA TYR A 7 5.46 11.79 0.46
C TYR A 7 6.73 12.52 0.90
N LYS A 8 6.61 13.54 1.76
CA LYS A 8 7.79 14.22 2.31
C LYS A 8 8.69 13.31 3.15
N LYS A 9 8.12 12.27 3.77
CA LYS A 9 8.84 11.36 4.64
C LYS A 9 9.49 10.21 3.87
N TYR A 10 8.85 9.75 2.79
CA TYR A 10 9.31 8.62 1.97
C TYR A 10 9.17 8.92 0.47
N PRO A 11 9.86 9.94 -0.06
CA PRO A 11 9.75 10.31 -1.47
C PRO A 11 10.26 9.23 -2.44
N GLU A 12 11.14 8.33 -1.99
CA GLU A 12 11.79 7.30 -2.80
C GLU A 12 10.89 6.09 -3.11
N VAL A 13 9.79 5.92 -2.38
CA VAL A 13 8.85 4.79 -2.55
C VAL A 13 7.48 5.22 -3.07
N GLN A 14 7.31 6.50 -3.42
CA GLN A 14 6.03 7.09 -3.83
C GLN A 14 6.19 7.99 -5.05
N ASN A 15 5.14 8.13 -5.85
CA ASN A 15 5.11 9.11 -6.93
C ASN A 15 4.84 10.54 -6.40
N GLU A 16 5.04 11.56 -7.25
CA GLU A 16 4.82 12.98 -6.90
C GLU A 16 3.41 13.29 -6.38
N CYS A 17 2.43 12.44 -6.72
CA CYS A 17 1.04 12.56 -6.26
C CYS A 17 0.78 11.92 -4.88
N ALA A 18 1.79 11.35 -4.22
CA ALA A 18 1.67 10.65 -2.94
C ALA A 18 0.67 9.48 -3.02
N ASN A 19 1.05 8.42 -3.71
CA ASN A 19 0.20 7.24 -3.96
C ASN A 19 0.16 6.21 -2.82
N PHE A 20 0.84 6.43 -1.70
CA PHE A 20 0.88 5.49 -0.58
C PHE A 20 0.85 6.22 0.78
N LEU A 21 0.13 5.65 1.75
CA LEU A 21 0.07 6.16 3.11
C LEU A 21 -0.19 5.01 4.07
N GLN A 22 0.72 4.82 5.03
CA GLN A 22 0.45 4.02 6.20
C GLN A 22 0.04 4.96 7.34
N TRP A 23 -1.24 4.96 7.69
CA TRP A 23 -1.80 5.81 8.73
C TRP A 23 -2.01 5.02 10.02
N GLU A 24 -1.48 5.52 11.13
CA GLU A 24 -1.76 4.97 12.45
C GLU A 24 -3.07 5.55 12.98
N ILE A 25 -4.03 4.68 13.29
CA ILE A 25 -5.34 5.08 13.79
C ILE A 25 -5.19 5.47 15.26
N PRO A 26 -5.41 6.77 15.61
CA PRO A 26 -5.15 7.27 16.95
C PRO A 26 -5.88 6.48 18.03
N GLY A 27 -5.16 6.13 19.11
CA GLY A 27 -5.74 5.45 20.26
C GLY A 27 -6.00 3.95 20.08
N THR A 28 -5.65 3.35 18.94
CA THR A 28 -5.89 1.91 18.68
C THR A 28 -4.62 1.08 18.52
N GLY A 29 -3.48 1.72 18.19
CA GLY A 29 -2.25 1.03 17.79
C GLY A 29 -2.34 0.35 16.42
N SER A 30 -3.51 0.36 15.77
CA SER A 30 -3.74 -0.20 14.46
C SER A 30 -3.22 0.71 13.36
N LYS A 31 -2.80 0.10 12.25
CA LYS A 31 -2.32 0.79 11.05
C LYS A 31 -3.25 0.49 9.88
N LEU A 32 -3.60 1.52 9.12
CA LEU A 32 -4.35 1.43 7.89
C LEU A 32 -3.44 1.80 6.72
N THR A 33 -3.32 0.90 5.76
CA THR A 33 -2.59 1.15 4.51
C THR A 33 -3.55 1.67 3.46
N LEU A 34 -3.25 2.84 2.91
CA LEU A 34 -4.02 3.52 1.87
C LEU A 34 -3.12 3.71 0.65
N PHE A 35 -3.66 3.50 -0.53
CA PHE A 35 -2.94 3.70 -1.78
C PHE A 35 -3.88 4.21 -2.88
N SER A 36 -3.34 4.92 -3.86
CA SER A 36 -4.10 5.26 -5.07
C SER A 36 -3.93 4.19 -6.14
N SER A 37 -5.03 3.83 -6.79
CA SER A 37 -5.09 2.84 -7.88
C SER A 37 -4.34 3.29 -9.14
N GLY A 38 -4.20 4.60 -9.35
CA GLY A 38 -3.59 5.16 -10.55
C GLY A 38 -4.50 5.05 -11.78
N MET A 39 -3.92 4.83 -12.96
CA MET A 39 -4.66 4.70 -14.23
C MET A 39 -5.17 3.26 -14.37
N GLY A 40 -6.23 2.94 -13.63
CA GLY A 40 -6.86 1.62 -13.65
C GLY A 40 -7.84 1.50 -12.49
N ASP A 41 -9.11 1.83 -12.72
CA ASP A 41 -10.16 1.37 -11.81
C ASP A 41 -10.36 -0.13 -12.06
N GLY A 42 -10.14 -0.94 -11.02
CA GLY A 42 -10.12 -2.39 -11.20
C GLY A 42 -10.12 -3.19 -9.90
N VAL A 43 -10.15 -4.51 -10.06
CA VAL A 43 -10.01 -5.47 -8.97
C VAL A 43 -8.54 -5.83 -8.83
N TYR A 44 -7.95 -5.54 -7.67
CA TYR A 44 -6.57 -5.92 -7.36
C TYR A 44 -6.58 -7.19 -6.50
N SER A 45 -5.81 -8.19 -6.91
CA SER A 45 -5.62 -9.40 -6.11
C SER A 45 -4.65 -9.11 -4.97
N GLY A 46 -5.06 -9.38 -3.73
CA GLY A 46 -4.17 -9.35 -2.57
C GLY A 46 -3.66 -10.75 -2.23
N TYR A 47 -2.37 -10.86 -1.94
CA TYR A 47 -1.72 -12.12 -1.55
C TYR A 47 -1.07 -11.95 -0.17
N TRP A 48 -1.40 -12.86 0.75
CA TRP A 48 -0.73 -12.94 2.05
C TRP A 48 0.50 -13.83 1.94
N GLY A 49 1.66 -13.28 2.30
CA GLY A 49 2.85 -14.07 2.61
C GLY A 49 2.73 -14.60 4.03
N LEU A 50 2.88 -15.91 4.19
CA LEU A 50 2.82 -16.59 5.48
C LEU A 50 4.24 -16.99 5.92
N ASP A 51 4.48 -17.04 7.22
CA ASP A 51 5.71 -17.61 7.79
C ASP A 51 5.65 -19.16 7.88
N GLU A 52 6.68 -19.76 8.50
CA GLU A 52 6.79 -21.20 8.70
C GLU A 52 5.66 -21.78 9.58
N GLN A 53 5.00 -20.94 10.39
CA GLN A 53 3.89 -21.33 11.25
C GLN A 53 2.52 -21.10 10.57
N GLY A 54 2.51 -20.52 9.37
CA GLY A 54 1.30 -20.19 8.63
C GLY A 54 0.69 -18.84 9.00
N GLU A 55 1.41 -18.01 9.77
CA GLU A 55 0.92 -16.70 10.20
C GLU A 55 1.21 -15.62 9.15
N PRO A 56 0.29 -14.66 8.90
CA PRO A 56 0.51 -13.59 7.93
C PRO A 56 1.63 -12.63 8.34
N VAL A 57 2.64 -12.48 7.48
CA VAL A 57 3.79 -11.59 7.69
C VAL A 57 3.93 -10.50 6.63
N SER A 58 3.27 -10.65 5.47
CA SER A 58 3.28 -9.63 4.42
C SER A 58 2.00 -9.64 3.59
N LEU A 59 1.61 -8.47 3.08
CA LEU A 59 0.55 -8.32 2.08
C LEU A 59 1.18 -7.78 0.80
N VAL A 60 1.00 -8.51 -0.30
CA VAL A 60 1.45 -8.11 -1.64
C VAL A 60 0.24 -7.86 -2.52
N VAL A 61 0.18 -6.68 -3.11
CA VAL A 61 -0.88 -6.28 -4.05
C VAL A 61 -0.21 -5.77 -5.33
N PRO A 62 -0.24 -6.53 -6.44
CA PRO A 62 0.30 -6.06 -7.71
C PRO A 62 -0.68 -5.04 -8.33
N PHE A 63 -0.22 -3.80 -8.47
CA PHE A 63 -0.99 -2.71 -9.10
C PHE A 63 -0.84 -2.65 -10.63
N MET A 64 0.10 -3.41 -11.17
CA MET A 64 0.30 -3.59 -12.61
C MET A 64 0.41 -5.07 -12.89
N ASN A 65 -0.29 -5.51 -13.93
CA ASN A 65 -0.13 -6.85 -14.47
C ASN A 65 0.69 -6.76 -15.76
N PRO A 66 1.91 -7.33 -15.80
CA PRO A 66 2.79 -7.27 -16.97
C PRO A 66 2.17 -7.86 -18.24
N ALA A 67 1.20 -8.77 -18.14
CA ALA A 67 0.56 -9.36 -19.31
C ALA A 67 -0.39 -8.41 -20.07
N TYR A 68 -0.73 -7.26 -19.47
CA TYR A 68 -1.59 -6.23 -20.07
C TYR A 68 -0.80 -4.99 -20.54
N PHE A 69 0.54 -5.07 -20.61
CA PHE A 69 1.43 -4.01 -21.11
C PHE A 69 2.43 -4.52 -22.14
#